data_AF-A0AB36V0M3-F1
#
_entry.id   AF-A0AB36V0M3-F1
#
_cell.length_a   1.000
_cell.length_b   1.000
_cell.length_c   1.000
_cell.angle_alpha   90.00
_cell.angle_beta   90.00
_cell.angle_gamma   90.00
#
_symmetry.space_group_name_H-M   'P 1'
#
loop_
_entity.id
_entity.type
_entity.pdbx_description
1 polymer ?
#
loop_
_entity_poly.entity_id
_entity_poly.type
_entity_poly.pdbx_seq_one_letter_code
_entity_poly.pdbx_strand_id
1 'polypeptide(L)'
;MEMKEQYDLYERYKTCMYCDSDEAGNITRLECGQHIIPSSDYIHFFRVDRYVTDTIQNYKIVWNGRVAELQAIDLELEEKVKKVYFAPTKEELEREKAEMEARIKMLEEQIAAQQV
;
A
#
# COMPACT_ATOMS: atom_id res chain seq x y z
N MET A 1 -9.80 4.60 16.00
CA MET A 1 -10.00 4.32 14.57
C MET A 1 -9.11 3.14 14.27
N GLU A 2 -9.71 1.96 14.10
CA GLU A 2 -8.97 0.72 13.86
C GLU A 2 -8.21 0.86 12.52
N MET A 3 -7.00 0.28 12.40
CA MET A 3 -6.18 0.31 11.17
C MET A 3 -6.98 0.00 9.88
N LYS A 4 -8.08 -0.74 10.02
CA LYS A 4 -9.01 -1.11 8.95
C LYS A 4 -9.73 0.09 8.32
N GLU A 5 -10.04 1.15 9.07
CA GLU A 5 -10.70 2.36 8.54
C GLU A 5 -9.71 3.29 7.81
N GLN A 6 -8.42 3.27 8.17
CA GLN A 6 -7.37 3.97 7.42
C GLN A 6 -7.05 3.29 6.07
N TYR A 7 -7.33 1.99 5.94
CA TYR A 7 -7.03 1.17 4.75
C TYR A 7 -7.93 1.48 3.55
N ASP A 8 -9.19 1.86 3.79
CA ASP A 8 -10.15 2.22 2.72
C ASP A 8 -9.94 3.65 2.18
N LEU A 9 -9.14 4.48 2.86
CA LEU A 9 -9.12 5.93 2.64
C LEU A 9 -8.02 6.44 1.69
N TYR A 10 -6.93 5.70 1.51
CA TYR A 10 -5.82 6.20 0.68
C TYR A 10 -5.93 5.73 -0.78
N GLU A 11 -6.85 6.34 -1.53
CA GLU A 11 -6.98 6.13 -2.99
C GLU A 11 -5.66 6.30 -3.73
N ARG A 12 -4.75 7.17 -3.24
CA ARG A 12 -3.39 7.35 -3.79
C ARG A 12 -2.57 6.07 -3.87
N TYR A 13 -2.89 5.05 -3.08
CA TYR A 13 -2.19 3.77 -3.05
C TYR A 13 -2.94 2.64 -3.73
N LYS A 14 -4.07 2.93 -4.36
CA LYS A 14 -4.75 1.98 -5.23
C LYS A 14 -4.28 2.20 -6.67
N THR A 15 -3.98 1.11 -7.35
CA THR A 15 -3.79 1.07 -8.80
C THR A 15 -5.06 0.51 -9.42
N CYS A 16 -5.56 1.19 -10.43
CA CYS A 16 -6.63 0.67 -11.27
C CYS A 16 -6.03 -0.34 -12.25
N MET A 17 -6.64 -1.52 -12.35
CA MET A 17 -6.28 -2.55 -13.31
C MET A 17 -7.50 -2.86 -14.18
N TYR A 18 -7.35 -2.68 -15.48
CA TYR A 18 -8.36 -3.00 -16.49
C TYR A 18 -7.84 -4.18 -17.30
N CYS A 19 -8.61 -5.26 -17.43
CA CYS A 19 -8.20 -6.39 -18.24
C CYS A 19 -9.32 -7.01 -19.07
N ASP A 20 -8.90 -7.56 -20.21
CA ASP A 20 -9.73 -8.43 -21.04
C ASP A 20 -9.28 -9.87 -20.85
N SER A 21 -10.21 -10.79 -21.07
CA SER A 21 -9.94 -12.23 -21.03
C SER A 21 -10.52 -12.92 -22.26
N ASP A 22 -9.90 -14.01 -22.70
CA ASP A 22 -10.50 -14.93 -23.66
C ASP A 22 -11.60 -15.78 -23.02
N GLU A 23 -12.28 -16.61 -23.82
CA GLU A 23 -13.35 -17.52 -23.36
C GLU A 23 -12.86 -18.57 -22.35
N ALA A 24 -11.56 -18.84 -22.30
CA ALA A 24 -10.93 -19.75 -21.36
C ALA A 24 -10.50 -19.06 -20.05
N GLY A 25 -10.71 -17.74 -19.94
CA GLY A 25 -10.36 -16.94 -18.76
C GLY A 25 -8.90 -16.49 -18.71
N ASN A 26 -8.13 -16.64 -19.79
CA ASN A 26 -6.76 -16.13 -19.86
C ASN A 26 -6.76 -14.64 -20.14
N ILE A 27 -5.92 -13.88 -19.44
CA ILE A 27 -5.78 -12.44 -19.64
C ILE A 27 -5.16 -12.18 -21.03
N THR A 28 -5.87 -11.42 -21.88
CA THR A 28 -5.43 -11.08 -23.24
C THR A 28 -4.94 -9.64 -23.37
N ARG A 29 -5.44 -8.73 -22.52
CA ARG A 29 -5.01 -7.33 -22.43
C ARG A 29 -5.03 -6.89 -20.98
N LEU A 30 -4.04 -6.10 -20.57
CA LEU A 30 -3.94 -5.53 -19.23
C LEU A 30 -3.43 -4.09 -19.31
N GLU A 31 -4.17 -3.15 -18.71
CA GLU A 31 -3.74 -1.78 -18.47
C GLU A 31 -3.76 -1.49 -16.96
N CYS A 32 -2.68 -0.90 -16.42
CA CYS A 32 -2.55 -0.61 -15.00
C CYS A 32 -1.97 0.79 -14.73
N GLY A 33 -2.55 1.50 -13.75
CA GLY A 33 -2.16 2.87 -13.43
C GLY A 33 -3.06 3.54 -12.39
N GLN A 34 -2.61 4.65 -11.82
CA GLN A 34 -3.36 5.40 -10.79
C GLN A 34 -4.53 6.21 -11.37
N HIS A 35 -4.36 6.74 -12.58
CA HIS A 35 -5.36 7.56 -13.29
C HIS A 35 -5.44 7.14 -14.75
N ILE A 36 -6.03 5.97 -15.00
CA ILE A 36 -6.31 5.52 -16.36
C ILE A 36 -7.71 5.99 -16.75
N ILE A 37 -7.81 6.66 -17.90
CA ILE A 37 -9.06 6.80 -18.63
C ILE A 37 -8.99 5.74 -19.73
N PRO A 38 -9.75 4.62 -19.61
CA PRO A 38 -9.65 3.55 -20.58
C PRO A 38 -10.13 4.07 -21.95
N SER A 39 -9.34 3.80 -22.98
CA SER A 39 -9.65 4.19 -24.37
C SER A 39 -10.63 3.24 -25.06
N SER A 40 -10.97 2.13 -24.40
CA SER A 40 -11.85 1.06 -24.87
C SER A 40 -12.61 0.45 -23.70
N ASP A 41 -13.73 -0.21 -23.98
CA ASP A 41 -14.46 -0.98 -22.98
C ASP A 41 -13.66 -2.24 -22.61
N TYR A 42 -13.40 -2.43 -21.32
CA TYR A 42 -12.74 -3.62 -20.77
C TYR A 42 -13.77 -4.55 -20.13
N ILE A 43 -13.53 -5.85 -20.19
CA ILE A 43 -14.42 -6.84 -19.59
C ILE A 43 -14.34 -6.80 -18.06
N HIS A 44 -13.16 -6.57 -17.48
CA HIS A 44 -12.94 -6.61 -16.04
C HIS A 44 -12.23 -5.36 -15.52
N PHE A 45 -12.61 -4.94 -14.30
CA PHE A 45 -12.00 -3.83 -13.56
C PHE A 45 -11.70 -4.24 -12.11
N PHE A 46 -10.47 -3.97 -11.67
CA PHE A 46 -10.02 -4.19 -10.30
C PHE A 46 -9.35 -2.94 -9.76
N ARG A 47 -9.61 -2.65 -8.47
CA ARG A 47 -8.77 -1.74 -7.68
C ARG A 47 -7.89 -2.58 -6.78
N VAL A 48 -6.59 -2.54 -7.01
CA VAL A 48 -5.60 -3.33 -6.27
C VAL A 48 -4.70 -2.38 -5.50
N ASP A 49 -4.28 -2.78 -4.31
CA ASP A 49 -3.26 -2.06 -3.57
C ASP A 49 -1.92 -2.07 -4.34
N ARG A 50 -1.38 -0.89 -4.61
CA ARG A 50 -0.11 -0.72 -5.32
C ARG A 50 1.06 -1.35 -4.58
N TYR A 51 1.03 -1.34 -3.24
CA TYR A 51 2.06 -2.04 -2.48
C TYR A 51 2.00 -3.56 -2.74
N VAL A 52 0.82 -4.14 -3.01
CA VAL A 52 0.71 -5.58 -3.33
C VAL A 52 1.41 -5.85 -4.66
N THR A 53 1.15 -5.05 -5.70
CA THR A 53 1.83 -5.23 -6.99
C THR A 53 3.35 -5.10 -6.89
N ASP A 54 3.84 -4.20 -6.03
CA ASP A 54 5.27 -3.98 -5.81
C ASP A 54 5.95 -5.09 -4.96
N THR A 55 5.17 -6.02 -4.40
CA THR A 55 5.67 -7.09 -3.51
C THR A 55 5.62 -8.47 -4.16
N ILE A 56 5.04 -8.58 -5.36
CA ILE A 56 5.01 -9.82 -6.13
C ILE A 56 6.42 -10.09 -6.69
N GLN A 57 6.94 -11.27 -6.39
CA GLN A 57 8.17 -11.79 -6.98
C GLN A 57 7.92 -13.05 -7.80
N ASN A 58 8.75 -13.21 -8.83
CA ASN A 58 8.75 -14.39 -9.68
C ASN A 58 9.83 -15.37 -9.20
N TYR A 59 9.43 -16.59 -8.88
CA TYR A 59 10.31 -17.67 -8.48
C TYR A 59 10.34 -18.73 -9.57
N LYS A 60 11.54 -19.06 -10.05
CA LYS A 60 11.72 -20.21 -10.93
C LYS A 60 11.78 -21.48 -10.09
N ILE A 61 10.84 -22.38 -10.33
CA ILE A 61 10.75 -23.67 -9.65
C ILE A 61 10.85 -24.80 -10.66
N VAL A 62 11.39 -25.95 -10.24
CA VAL A 62 11.31 -27.18 -11.03
C VAL A 62 10.11 -27.96 -10.56
N TRP A 63 9.09 -28.03 -11.40
CA TRP A 63 7.85 -28.77 -11.14
C TRP A 63 7.75 -29.93 -12.12
N ASN A 64 7.74 -31.17 -11.61
CA ASN A 64 7.71 -32.40 -12.43
C ASN A 64 8.78 -32.44 -13.54
N GLY A 65 10.00 -31.99 -13.23
CA GLY A 65 11.12 -31.97 -14.18
C GLY A 65 11.05 -30.88 -15.25
N ARG A 66 10.06 -29.96 -15.18
CA ARG A 66 9.96 -28.78 -16.05
C ARG A 66 10.23 -27.51 -15.23
N VAL A 67 10.84 -26.52 -15.85
CA VAL A 67 10.97 -25.19 -15.25
C VAL A 67 9.61 -24.49 -15.36
N ALA A 68 9.07 -24.07 -14.23
CA ALA A 68 7.88 -23.25 -14.12
C ALA A 68 8.22 -21.95 -13.39
N GLU A 69 7.40 -20.92 -13.58
CA GLU A 69 7.49 -19.64 -12.90
C GLU A 69 6.29 -19.49 -11.97
N LEU A 70 6.55 -19.23 -10.69
CA LEU A 70 5.54 -19.06 -9.66
C LEU A 70 5.61 -17.63 -9.14
N GLN A 71 4.45 -17.00 -9.01
CA GLN A 71 4.31 -15.67 -8.44
C GLN A 71 3.89 -15.78 -6.98
N ALA A 72 4.65 -15.16 -6.08
CA ALA A 72 4.31 -15.08 -4.67
C ALA A 72 4.70 -13.72 -4.10
N ILE A 73 4.00 -13.33 -3.03
CA ILE A 73 4.33 -12.14 -2.24
C ILE A 73 5.44 -12.52 -1.26
N ASP A 74 6.55 -11.78 -1.30
CA ASP A 74 7.58 -11.88 -0.28
C ASP A 74 7.16 -11.08 0.95
N LEU A 75 6.97 -11.74 2.10
CA LEU A 75 6.48 -11.13 3.33
C LEU A 75 7.45 -10.09 3.91
N GLU A 76 8.76 -10.31 3.80
CA GLU A 76 9.76 -9.35 4.29
C GLU A 76 9.78 -8.09 3.41
N LEU A 77 9.63 -8.28 2.10
CA LEU A 77 9.48 -7.18 1.16
C LEU A 77 8.17 -6.44 1.41
N GLU A 78 7.07 -7.15 1.66
CA GLU A 78 5.76 -6.57 1.97
C GLU A 78 5.84 -5.63 3.16
N GLU A 79 6.46 -6.04 4.27
CA GLU A 79 6.63 -5.17 5.44
C GLU A 79 7.44 -3.91 5.13
N LYS A 80 8.52 -4.03 4.34
CA LYS A 80 9.36 -2.89 3.95
C LYS A 80 8.61 -1.91 3.05
N VAL A 81 7.92 -2.43 2.03
CA VAL A 81 7.16 -1.64 1.07
C VAL A 81 5.99 -0.95 1.78
N LYS A 82 5.26 -1.65 2.66
CA LYS A 82 4.21 -1.04 3.50
C LYS A 82 4.73 0.15 4.31
N LYS A 83 5.91 0.08 4.91
CA LYS A 83 6.47 1.23 5.66
C LYS A 83 6.70 2.46 4.81
N VAL A 84 7.05 2.29 3.53
CA VAL A 84 7.25 3.40 2.59
C VAL A 84 5.90 3.97 2.15
N TYR A 85 4.98 3.09 1.75
CA TYR A 85 3.67 3.50 1.27
C TYR A 85 2.80 4.08 2.39
N PHE A 86 2.88 3.58 3.62
CA PHE A 86 2.12 4.07 4.76
C PHE A 86 2.93 4.98 5.69
N ALA A 87 4.04 5.55 5.20
CA ALA A 87 4.78 6.54 5.96
C ALA A 87 3.89 7.76 6.25
N PRO A 88 3.90 8.29 7.48
CA PRO A 88 3.20 9.53 7.80
C PRO A 88 3.64 10.65 6.86
N THR A 89 2.68 11.47 6.43
CA THR A 89 2.96 12.65 5.64
C THR A 89 3.71 13.70 6.45
N LYS A 90 4.38 14.62 5.77
CA LYS A 90 5.08 15.74 6.42
C LYS A 90 4.14 16.55 7.33
N GLU A 91 2.91 16.81 6.89
CA GLU A 91 1.92 17.55 7.67
C GLU A 91 1.46 16.77 8.91
N GLU A 92 1.25 15.45 8.80
CA GLU A 92 0.93 14.61 9.95
C GLU A 92 2.07 14.60 10.98
N LEU A 93 3.32 14.50 10.52
CA LEU A 93 4.51 14.56 11.38
C LEU A 93 4.67 15.93 12.05
N GLU A 94 4.38 17.02 11.34
CA GLU A 94 4.43 18.38 11.91
C GLU A 94 3.35 18.58 12.98
N ARG A 95 2.15 18.03 12.77
CA ARG A 95 1.08 18.05 13.79
C ARG A 95 1.46 17.25 15.02
N GLU A 96 1.94 16.01 14.84
CA GLU A 96 2.39 15.15 15.95
C GLU A 96 3.53 15.80 16.73
N LYS A 97 4.47 16.45 16.03
CA LYS A 97 5.55 17.20 16.67
C LYS A 97 5.01 18.34 17.53
N ALA A 98 4.09 19.15 17.00
CA ALA A 98 3.49 20.26 17.75
C ALA A 98 2.70 19.78 18.97
N GLU A 99 1.96 18.68 18.85
CA GLU A 99 1.24 18.04 19.96
C GLU A 99 2.20 17.53 21.04
N MET A 100 3.31 16.90 20.66
CA MET A 100 4.34 16.45 21.60
C MET A 100 5.02 17.63 22.30
N GLU A 101 5.40 18.68 21.58
CA GLU A 101 6.01 19.88 22.16
C GLU A 101 5.08 20.55 23.19
N ALA A 102 3.78 20.65 22.88
CA ALA A 102 2.79 21.17 23.82
C ALA A 102 2.67 20.29 25.08
N ARG A 103 2.71 18.96 24.92
CA ARG A 103 2.65 18.01 26.03
C ARG A 103 3.90 18.06 26.92
N ILE A 104 5.08 18.21 26.33
CA ILE A 104 6.34 18.40 27.06
C ILE A 104 6.25 19.67 27.90
N LYS A 105 5.83 20.79 27.30
CA LYS A 105 5.71 22.07 28.02
C LYS A 105 4.76 21.97 29.22
N MET A 106 3.60 21.33 29.05
CA MET A 106 2.67 21.10 30.16
C MET A 106 3.28 20.25 31.28
N LEU A 107 4.05 19.22 30.95
CA LEU A 107 4.74 18.39 31.94
C LEU A 107 5.85 19.16 32.67
N GLU A 108 6.61 19.98 31.96
CA GLU A 108 7.63 20.86 32.55
C GLU A 108 7.01 21.86 33.54
N GLU A 109 5.88 22.47 33.19
CA GLU A 109 5.12 23.37 34.08
C GLU A 109 4.58 22.63 35.31
N GLN A 110 4.10 21.39 35.17
CA GLN A 110 3.66 20.56 36.29
C GLN A 110 4.81 20.17 37.21
N ILE A 111 5.97 19.81 36.67
CA ILE A 111 7.17 19.50 37.46
C ILE A 111 7.65 20.74 38.21
N ALA A 112 7.69 21.90 37.54
CA ALA A 112 8.07 23.17 38.16
C ALA A 112 7.10 23.53 39.29
N ALA A 113 5.80 23.31 39.12
CA ALA A 113 4.79 23.55 40.17
C ALA A 113 4.88 22.57 41.36
N GLN A 114 5.45 21.37 41.17
CA GLN A 114 5.69 20.39 42.24
C GLN A 114 6.99 20.64 43.02
N GLN A 115 7.91 21.43 42.48
CA GLN A 115 9.18 21.79 43.14
C GLN A 115 9.09 23.06 44.02
N VAL A 116 7.91 23.69 44.11
CA VAL A 116 7.60 24.86 44.95
C VAL A 116 6.98 24.44 46.28
#